data_AF-A0A2S7P8U0-F1
#
_entry.id   AF-A0A2S7P8U0-F1
#
_cell.length_a   1.000
_cell.length_b   1.000
_cell.length_c   1.000
_cell.angle_alpha   90.00
_cell.angle_beta   90.00
_cell.angle_gamma   90.00
#
_symmetry.space_group_name_H-M   'P 1'
#
loop_
_entity.id
_entity.type
_entity.pdbx_description
1 polymer ?
#
loop_
_entity_poly.entity_id
_entity_poly.type
_entity_poly.pdbx_seq_one_letter_code
_entity_poly.pdbx_strand_id
1 'polypeptide(L)'
;MNFRWTTLIAFIVGVTHAIPCSDMGWSTLQVLPTGKYDLMHTTLYPNPLYNDPLFHEHWDIVRANDCYVRFQVPLTENDYKRESARIIKTEFIATPAQVLHTMNNYHGSDGNIMLWLPMTSRAFEYGNVMELLGNHEDFDAQMSLDINYSVMSIILPSGSAKLTRVNPNRADCSLEAKKNVDKAQSAGIVGLQGTIDSSDWAYSSGIEAKMAMLSLKRRQVKYPSTKETEPAWLLAEKADGNCVVIDLTNFVDFTF
;
A
#
# COMPACT_ATOMS: atom_id res chain seq x y z
N MET A 1 10.66 -1.45 -31.54
CA MET A 1 11.64 -0.34 -31.40
C MET A 1 10.90 0.96 -31.61
N ASN A 2 10.51 1.70 -30.55
CA ASN A 2 10.08 3.11 -30.63
C ASN A 2 9.81 3.80 -29.27
N PHE A 3 10.24 3.24 -28.13
CA PHE A 3 10.03 3.88 -26.81
C PHE A 3 11.28 4.57 -26.23
N ARG A 4 12.45 4.44 -26.88
CA ARG A 4 13.70 5.09 -26.44
C ARG A 4 13.78 6.58 -26.81
N TRP A 5 12.86 7.10 -27.61
CA TRP A 5 12.86 8.50 -28.03
C TRP A 5 12.06 9.41 -27.10
N THR A 6 11.08 8.88 -26.36
CA THR A 6 10.25 9.69 -25.45
C THR A 6 10.99 10.10 -24.18
N THR A 7 11.93 9.29 -23.69
CA THR A 7 12.74 9.62 -22.49
C THR A 7 13.80 10.69 -22.75
N LEU A 8 14.21 10.91 -24.01
CA LEU A 8 15.27 11.87 -24.36
C LEU A 8 14.72 13.28 -24.69
N ILE A 9 13.43 13.41 -25.03
CA ILE A 9 12.85 14.69 -25.49
C ILE A 9 12.42 15.60 -24.33
N ALA A 10 12.17 15.04 -23.12
CA ALA A 10 11.85 15.85 -21.93
C ALA A 10 13.02 16.73 -21.44
N PHE A 11 14.25 16.46 -21.88
CA PHE A 11 15.43 17.24 -21.51
C PHE A 11 15.72 18.42 -22.46
N ILE A 12 15.11 18.44 -23.67
CA ILE A 12 15.45 19.42 -24.73
C ILE A 12 14.43 20.55 -24.83
N VAL A 13 13.19 20.35 -24.36
CA VAL A 13 12.16 21.39 -24.33
C VAL A 13 11.78 21.53 -22.88
N GLY A 14 12.10 22.66 -22.23
CA GLY A 14 12.02 22.92 -20.79
C GLY A 14 10.62 22.83 -20.16
N VAL A 15 10.00 21.66 -20.31
CA VAL A 15 8.74 21.24 -19.74
C VAL A 15 9.01 19.86 -19.17
N THR A 16 9.68 19.84 -18.02
CA THR A 16 9.82 18.65 -17.18
C THR A 16 8.44 18.32 -16.62
N HIS A 17 7.58 17.73 -17.45
CA HIS A 17 6.47 16.96 -16.91
C HIS A 17 7.12 15.75 -16.23
N ALA A 18 7.26 15.81 -14.91
CA ALA A 18 7.61 14.65 -14.12
C ALA A 18 6.68 13.51 -14.54
N ILE A 19 7.25 12.38 -14.97
CA ILE A 19 6.46 11.20 -15.34
C ILE A 19 5.70 10.79 -14.07
N PRO A 20 4.36 10.68 -14.10
CA PRO A 20 3.59 10.23 -12.94
C PRO A 20 4.16 8.92 -12.41
N CYS A 21 4.22 8.75 -11.08
CA CYS A 21 4.85 7.56 -10.49
C CYS A 21 4.15 6.27 -10.95
N SER A 22 2.85 6.36 -11.20
CA SER A 22 2.08 5.27 -11.78
C SER A 22 2.63 4.84 -13.13
N ASP A 23 2.94 5.77 -14.04
CA ASP A 23 3.41 5.46 -15.38
C ASP A 23 4.79 4.78 -15.35
N MET A 24 5.63 5.13 -14.38
CA MET A 24 6.88 4.40 -14.11
C MET A 24 6.60 2.98 -13.60
N GLY A 25 5.66 2.82 -12.67
CA GLY A 25 5.17 1.51 -12.22
C GLY A 25 4.65 0.65 -13.37
N TRP A 26 3.76 1.17 -14.21
CA TRP A 26 3.19 0.47 -15.38
C TRP A 26 4.24 0.14 -16.44
N SER A 27 5.24 1.01 -16.65
CA SER A 27 6.31 0.77 -17.63
C SER A 27 7.23 -0.38 -17.26
N THR A 28 7.18 -0.81 -16.00
CA THR A 28 7.87 -2.03 -15.57
C THR A 28 7.02 -3.27 -15.85
N LEU A 29 5.81 -3.23 -16.38
CA LEU A 29 4.98 -4.44 -16.47
C LEU A 29 5.21 -5.30 -17.73
N GLN A 30 5.19 -6.63 -17.57
CA GLN A 30 5.01 -7.58 -18.69
C GLN A 30 3.91 -8.61 -18.41
N VAL A 31 3.23 -9.01 -19.49
CA VAL A 31 2.35 -10.17 -19.52
C VAL A 31 3.20 -11.44 -19.60
N LEU A 32 2.98 -12.38 -18.68
CA LEU A 32 3.67 -13.66 -18.72
C LEU A 32 3.31 -14.49 -19.97
N PRO A 33 4.23 -15.35 -20.47
CA PRO A 33 3.96 -16.26 -21.58
C PRO A 33 2.95 -17.38 -21.25
N THR A 34 2.43 -17.43 -20.02
CA THR A 34 1.55 -18.48 -19.51
C THR A 34 0.10 -18.35 -19.96
N GLY A 35 -0.24 -17.33 -20.78
CA GLY A 35 -1.59 -17.13 -21.33
C GLY A 35 -2.63 -16.69 -20.30
N LYS A 36 -2.22 -16.48 -19.04
CA LYS A 36 -3.01 -15.81 -18.00
C LYS A 36 -2.46 -14.39 -17.85
N TYR A 37 -3.34 -13.41 -17.78
CA TYR A 37 -3.02 -11.98 -17.65
C TYR A 37 -2.46 -11.64 -16.26
N ASP A 38 -1.43 -12.36 -15.82
CA ASP A 38 -0.66 -12.03 -14.63
C ASP A 38 0.39 -11.02 -15.08
N LEU A 39 0.03 -9.74 -15.01
CA LEU A 39 1.00 -8.66 -15.17
C LEU A 39 2.01 -8.78 -13.99
N MET A 40 3.28 -8.40 -14.18
CA MET A 40 4.28 -8.31 -13.10
C MET A 40 5.34 -7.24 -13.38
N HIS A 41 5.95 -6.68 -12.32
CA HIS A 41 7.11 -5.80 -12.48
C HIS A 41 8.25 -6.56 -13.18
N THR A 42 8.93 -5.88 -14.09
CA THR A 42 10.05 -6.36 -14.90
C THR A 42 11.28 -5.55 -14.57
N THR A 43 12.42 -6.18 -14.82
CA THR A 43 13.77 -5.64 -14.69
C THR A 43 14.13 -4.59 -15.77
N LEU A 44 13.15 -4.05 -16.52
CA LEU A 44 13.42 -3.04 -17.55
C LEU A 44 14.02 -1.75 -16.98
N TYR A 45 13.81 -1.51 -15.68
CA TYR A 45 14.51 -0.50 -14.91
C TYR A 45 15.40 -1.17 -13.85
N PRO A 46 16.57 -0.59 -13.54
CA PRO A 46 17.38 -1.08 -12.43
C PRO A 46 16.52 -1.11 -11.18
N ASN A 47 16.60 -2.20 -10.42
CA ASN A 47 15.88 -2.32 -9.18
C ASN A 47 16.33 -1.17 -8.27
N PRO A 48 15.45 -0.23 -7.86
CA PRO A 48 15.83 0.91 -7.01
C PRO A 48 16.44 0.46 -5.67
N LEU A 49 16.27 -0.81 -5.29
CA LEU A 49 16.84 -1.40 -4.10
C LEU A 49 18.27 -1.97 -4.29
N TYR A 50 18.81 -2.05 -5.51
CA TYR A 50 20.13 -2.64 -5.77
C TYR A 50 21.09 -1.69 -6.50
N ASN A 51 22.18 -1.35 -5.79
CA ASN A 51 23.54 -1.05 -6.27
C ASN A 51 23.71 -0.12 -7.47
N ASP A 52 23.09 1.05 -7.42
CA ASP A 52 23.69 2.24 -8.04
C ASP A 52 23.59 3.42 -7.05
N PRO A 53 24.72 3.94 -6.54
CA PRO A 53 24.76 5.11 -5.65
C PRO A 53 24.01 6.32 -6.24
N LEU A 54 23.98 6.47 -7.56
CA LEU A 54 23.26 7.54 -8.25
C LEU A 54 21.74 7.38 -8.16
N PHE A 55 21.23 6.16 -7.96
CA PHE A 55 19.80 5.91 -7.80
C PHE A 55 19.36 6.10 -6.34
N HIS A 56 20.17 5.71 -5.35
CA HIS A 56 19.84 5.96 -3.94
C HIS A 56 19.79 7.44 -3.58
N GLU A 57 20.55 8.30 -4.27
CA GLU A 57 20.49 9.75 -4.08
C GLU A 57 19.26 10.41 -4.73
N HIS A 58 18.50 9.70 -5.57
CA HIS A 58 17.39 10.25 -6.37
C HIS A 58 16.02 9.70 -5.99
N TRP A 59 15.97 8.61 -5.23
CA TRP A 59 14.72 7.99 -4.78
C TRP A 59 14.61 8.08 -3.26
N ASP A 60 13.47 8.57 -2.78
CA ASP A 60 13.10 8.40 -1.38
C ASP A 60 12.68 6.94 -1.19
N ILE A 61 13.48 6.15 -0.46
CA ILE A 61 13.25 4.73 -0.22
C ILE A 61 12.89 4.54 1.24
N VAL A 62 11.72 3.95 1.50
CA VAL A 62 11.22 3.69 2.85
C VAL A 62 10.85 2.22 3.01
N ARG A 63 11.03 1.67 4.21
CA ARG A 63 10.62 0.30 4.51
C ARG A 63 9.12 0.22 4.73
N ALA A 64 8.46 -0.76 4.13
CA ALA A 64 7.02 -0.96 4.30
C ALA A 64 6.61 -1.10 5.78
N ASN A 65 7.36 -1.85 6.60
CA ASN A 65 7.00 -2.09 8.01
C ASN A 65 6.99 -0.80 8.87
N ASP A 66 7.58 0.29 8.39
CA ASP A 66 7.59 1.59 9.07
C ASP A 66 6.39 2.47 8.65
N CYS A 67 5.58 2.02 7.69
CA CYS A 67 4.42 2.72 7.13
C CYS A 67 3.08 2.24 7.71
N TYR A 68 2.04 3.07 7.61
CA TYR A 68 0.65 2.62 7.69
C TYR A 68 -0.01 2.66 6.32
N VAL A 69 -0.97 1.78 6.10
CA VAL A 69 -1.73 1.67 4.87
C VAL A 69 -3.22 1.60 5.15
N ARG A 70 -3.98 2.06 4.15
CA ARG A 70 -5.42 1.85 4.05
C ARG A 70 -5.82 1.67 2.59
N PHE A 71 -6.83 0.84 2.37
CA PHE A 71 -7.45 0.61 1.07
C PHE A 71 -8.84 1.25 1.03
N GLN A 72 -9.18 1.92 -0.06
CA GLN A 72 -10.50 2.52 -0.26
C GLN A 72 -10.91 2.47 -1.73
N VAL A 73 -12.15 2.03 -1.99
CA VAL A 73 -12.79 2.18 -3.30
C VAL A 73 -13.39 3.60 -3.41
N PRO A 74 -13.20 4.32 -4.53
CA PRO A 74 -13.87 5.59 -4.82
C PRO A 74 -15.40 5.51 -4.65
N LEU A 75 -16.00 6.56 -4.07
CA LEU A 75 -17.40 6.55 -3.63
C LEU A 75 -18.44 6.66 -4.76
N THR A 76 -18.04 6.98 -6.00
CA THR A 76 -18.98 7.20 -7.10
C THR A 76 -18.60 6.42 -8.36
N GLU A 77 -19.46 5.49 -8.77
CA GLU A 77 -19.36 4.72 -10.02
C GLU A 77 -19.30 5.63 -11.27
N ASN A 78 -19.86 6.83 -11.18
CA ASN A 78 -19.96 7.76 -12.32
C ASN A 78 -18.72 8.63 -12.55
N ASP A 79 -17.74 8.58 -11.66
CA ASP A 79 -16.56 9.44 -11.74
C ASP A 79 -15.38 8.69 -11.13
N TYR A 80 -14.87 7.66 -11.83
CA TYR A 80 -13.70 6.80 -11.52
C TYR A 80 -12.38 7.56 -11.19
N LYS A 81 -12.47 8.84 -10.84
CA LYS A 81 -11.46 9.69 -10.23
C LYS A 81 -11.03 9.09 -8.89
N ARG A 82 -9.95 8.32 -8.97
CA ARG A 82 -9.21 7.76 -7.83
C ARG A 82 -8.89 8.82 -6.78
N GLU A 83 -8.77 10.09 -7.18
CA GLU A 83 -8.55 11.24 -6.31
C GLU A 83 -9.58 11.36 -5.19
N SER A 84 -10.83 10.93 -5.40
CA SER A 84 -11.90 10.97 -4.38
C SER A 84 -11.69 10.00 -3.21
N ALA A 85 -10.86 8.96 -3.39
CA ALA A 85 -10.49 8.01 -2.35
C ALA A 85 -9.13 8.33 -1.69
N ARG A 86 -8.44 9.38 -2.14
CA ARG A 86 -7.17 9.83 -1.54
C ARG A 86 -7.47 10.50 -0.21
N ILE A 87 -6.59 10.31 0.78
CA ILE A 87 -6.62 11.12 2.00
C ILE A 87 -6.43 12.59 1.61
N ILE A 88 -7.28 13.48 2.09
CA ILE A 88 -7.14 14.93 1.92
C ILE A 88 -7.02 15.66 3.27
N LYS A 89 -6.98 14.90 4.38
CA LYS A 89 -6.98 15.42 5.75
C LYS A 89 -5.67 15.12 6.46
N THR A 90 -4.96 16.15 6.89
CA THR A 90 -3.71 16.07 7.64
C THR A 90 -3.89 15.86 9.14
N GLU A 91 -5.10 16.06 9.65
CA GLU A 91 -5.43 15.92 11.07
C GLU A 91 -6.19 14.61 11.35
N PHE A 92 -5.69 13.86 12.32
CA PHE A 92 -6.23 12.59 12.78
C PHE A 92 -6.66 12.74 14.24
N ILE A 93 -7.92 12.43 14.52
CA ILE A 93 -8.56 12.69 15.82
C ILE A 93 -9.22 11.44 16.40
N ALA A 94 -8.69 10.24 16.09
CA ALA A 94 -9.30 9.01 16.56
C ALA A 94 -9.35 8.97 18.10
N THR A 95 -10.47 8.50 18.64
CA THR A 95 -10.64 8.20 20.06
C THR A 95 -10.84 6.70 20.26
N PRO A 96 -10.52 6.14 21.45
CA PRO A 96 -10.75 4.72 21.73
C PRO A 96 -12.20 4.28 21.48
N ALA A 97 -13.18 5.13 21.79
CA ALA A 97 -14.60 4.85 21.56
C ALA A 97 -14.95 4.76 20.07
N GLN A 98 -14.43 5.67 19.24
CA GLN A 98 -14.63 5.62 17.79
C GLN A 98 -13.95 4.42 17.14
N VAL A 99 -12.75 4.06 17.61
CA VAL A 99 -12.04 2.85 17.15
C VAL A 99 -12.86 1.62 17.49
N LEU A 100 -13.35 1.50 18.73
CA LEU A 100 -14.20 0.41 19.17
C LEU A 100 -15.49 0.32 18.35
N HIS A 101 -16.17 1.46 18.15
CA HIS A 101 -17.38 1.53 17.33
C HIS A 101 -17.11 1.03 15.91
N THR A 102 -16.04 1.51 15.27
CA THR A 102 -15.71 1.13 13.89
C THR A 102 -15.36 -0.35 13.78
N MET A 103 -14.57 -0.89 14.70
CA MET A 103 -14.21 -2.33 14.73
C MET A 103 -15.42 -3.25 14.95
N ASN A 104 -16.47 -2.77 15.60
CA ASN A 104 -17.70 -3.55 15.78
C ASN A 104 -18.69 -3.38 14.62
N ASN A 105 -18.47 -2.39 13.74
CA ASN A 105 -19.37 -2.03 12.65
C ASN A 105 -18.64 -2.04 11.29
N TYR A 106 -17.84 -3.06 11.02
CA TYR A 106 -17.05 -3.19 9.78
C TYR A 106 -17.87 -3.10 8.49
N HIS A 107 -19.15 -3.48 8.52
CA HIS A 107 -20.05 -3.42 7.35
C HIS A 107 -20.65 -2.02 7.09
N GLY A 108 -20.27 -1.01 7.86
CA GLY A 108 -20.74 0.36 7.72
C GLY A 108 -21.77 0.73 8.79
N SER A 109 -21.50 1.83 9.48
CA SER A 109 -22.40 2.48 10.43
C SER A 109 -22.05 3.96 10.54
N ASP A 110 -23.02 4.79 10.89
CA ASP A 110 -22.79 6.20 11.16
C ASP A 110 -21.78 6.35 12.32
N GLY A 111 -20.84 7.28 12.17
CA GLY A 111 -19.77 7.49 13.15
C GLY A 111 -18.53 6.60 12.99
N ASN A 112 -18.49 5.72 11.97
CA ASN A 112 -17.26 5.01 11.62
C ASN A 112 -16.14 6.00 11.23
N ILE A 113 -14.93 5.74 11.71
CA ILE A 113 -13.73 6.49 11.36
C ILE A 113 -12.82 5.70 10.41
N MET A 114 -11.84 6.38 9.83
CA MET A 114 -10.80 5.72 9.04
C MET A 114 -9.84 4.98 9.96
N LEU A 115 -9.82 3.65 9.87
CA LEU A 115 -8.81 2.82 10.53
C LEU A 115 -7.60 2.58 9.61
N TRP A 116 -6.47 2.27 10.23
CA TRP A 116 -5.17 2.15 9.59
C TRP A 116 -4.53 0.82 9.97
N LEU A 117 -3.77 0.25 9.04
CA LEU A 117 -3.04 -0.99 9.24
C LEU A 117 -1.55 -0.72 9.13
N PRO A 118 -0.69 -1.25 10.01
CA PRO A 118 0.73 -1.38 9.71
C PRO A 118 0.89 -2.07 8.36
N MET A 119 1.78 -1.56 7.51
CA MET A 119 1.92 -2.09 6.15
C MET A 119 2.73 -3.40 6.17
N THR A 120 2.04 -4.49 6.51
CA THR A 120 2.55 -5.88 6.59
C THR A 120 1.75 -6.79 5.65
N SER A 121 2.16 -8.06 5.51
CA SER A 121 1.41 -9.05 4.71
C SER A 121 -0.06 -9.19 5.13
N ARG A 122 -0.36 -9.08 6.43
CA ARG A 122 -1.74 -9.09 6.96
C ARG A 122 -2.58 -7.91 6.48
N ALA A 123 -1.98 -6.74 6.28
CA ALA A 123 -2.72 -5.60 5.74
C ALA A 123 -3.18 -5.83 4.29
N PHE A 124 -2.39 -6.57 3.52
CA PHE A 124 -2.69 -6.90 2.13
C PHE A 124 -3.69 -8.06 2.02
N GLU A 125 -3.69 -8.97 2.99
CA GLU A 125 -4.78 -9.94 3.19
C GLU A 125 -6.09 -9.23 3.54
N TYR A 126 -6.07 -8.30 4.51
CA TYR A 126 -7.24 -7.47 4.85
C TYR A 126 -7.78 -6.70 3.65
N GLY A 127 -6.90 -6.08 2.87
CA GLY A 127 -7.25 -5.31 1.68
C GLY A 127 -7.74 -6.16 0.50
N ASN A 128 -7.86 -7.48 0.64
CA ASN A 128 -8.19 -8.41 -0.44
C ASN A 128 -7.22 -8.30 -1.65
N VAL A 129 -5.96 -7.93 -1.37
CA VAL A 129 -4.91 -7.80 -2.39
C VAL A 129 -4.36 -9.18 -2.75
N MET A 130 -4.18 -10.01 -1.73
CA MET A 130 -3.71 -11.38 -1.87
C MET A 130 -4.19 -12.24 -0.71
N GLU A 131 -4.35 -13.53 -0.97
CA GLU A 131 -4.55 -14.54 0.07
C GLU A 131 -3.18 -15.03 0.55
N LEU A 132 -2.98 -15.08 1.87
CA LEU A 132 -1.81 -15.69 2.48
C LEU A 132 -2.01 -17.21 2.59
N LEU A 133 -0.96 -18.00 2.41
CA LEU A 133 -1.01 -19.46 2.55
C LEU A 133 -0.19 -19.90 3.75
N GLY A 134 -0.79 -20.63 4.70
CA GLY A 134 -0.06 -21.25 5.81
C GLY A 134 -0.88 -21.35 7.09
N ASN A 135 -0.22 -21.77 8.17
CA ASN A 135 -0.82 -21.82 9.51
C ASN A 135 -0.79 -20.43 10.15
N HIS A 136 -1.68 -19.54 9.73
CA HIS A 136 -1.95 -18.29 10.40
C HIS A 136 -3.44 -18.23 10.76
N GLU A 137 -3.80 -17.39 11.75
CA GLU A 137 -5.21 -17.23 12.10
C GLU A 137 -6.02 -16.79 10.87
N ASP A 138 -7.17 -17.44 10.65
CA ASP A 138 -8.12 -17.06 9.61
C ASP A 138 -8.55 -15.62 9.83
N PHE A 139 -8.48 -14.85 8.77
CA PHE A 139 -8.74 -13.42 8.81
C PHE A 139 -9.68 -13.04 7.69
N ASP A 140 -10.81 -12.42 8.04
CA ASP A 140 -11.84 -12.07 7.08
C ASP A 140 -11.39 -10.84 6.29
N ALA A 141 -11.02 -11.04 5.01
CA ALA A 141 -10.71 -9.95 4.10
C ALA A 141 -11.94 -9.03 3.90
N GLN A 142 -11.70 -7.75 3.65
CA GLN A 142 -12.78 -6.79 3.39
C GLN A 142 -13.37 -7.01 1.99
N MET A 143 -14.33 -7.93 1.87
CA MET A 143 -14.91 -8.38 0.60
C MET A 143 -15.56 -7.27 -0.24
N SER A 144 -15.93 -6.14 0.38
CA SER A 144 -16.49 -4.98 -0.35
C SER A 144 -15.43 -4.14 -1.07
N LEU A 145 -14.13 -4.43 -0.89
CA LEU A 145 -13.06 -3.78 -1.64
C LEU A 145 -12.86 -4.50 -2.99
N ASP A 146 -13.17 -3.81 -4.09
CA ASP A 146 -12.62 -4.18 -5.39
C ASP A 146 -11.20 -3.62 -5.49
N ILE A 147 -10.21 -4.48 -5.31
CA ILE A 147 -8.81 -4.06 -5.28
C ILE A 147 -8.36 -3.41 -6.59
N ASN A 148 -8.96 -3.77 -7.73
CA ASN A 148 -8.57 -3.21 -9.01
C ASN A 148 -8.96 -1.72 -9.15
N TYR A 149 -9.98 -1.29 -8.41
CA TYR A 149 -10.44 0.11 -8.37
C TYR A 149 -10.06 0.82 -7.07
N SER A 150 -9.42 0.12 -6.14
CA SER A 150 -9.04 0.68 -4.86
C SER A 150 -7.83 1.60 -4.97
N VAL A 151 -7.84 2.66 -4.18
CA VAL A 151 -6.68 3.48 -3.86
C VAL A 151 -6.05 2.96 -2.58
N MET A 152 -4.74 2.81 -2.61
CA MET A 152 -3.93 2.49 -1.44
C MET A 152 -3.31 3.79 -0.93
N SER A 153 -3.82 4.26 0.21
CA SER A 153 -3.28 5.42 0.90
C SER A 153 -2.21 4.98 1.89
N ILE A 154 -1.07 5.64 1.90
CA ILE A 154 0.11 5.26 2.67
C ILE A 154 0.52 6.46 3.55
N ILE A 155 0.65 6.24 4.85
CA ILE A 155 1.35 7.16 5.74
C ILE A 155 2.80 6.70 5.81
N LEU A 156 3.71 7.57 5.38
CA LEU A 156 5.15 7.32 5.32
C LEU A 156 5.77 7.34 6.73
N PRO A 157 7.01 6.85 6.91
CA PRO A 157 7.64 6.80 8.23
C PRO A 157 7.74 8.18 8.90
N SER A 158 7.96 9.24 8.12
CA SER A 158 7.98 10.62 8.64
C SER A 158 6.64 11.06 9.25
N GLY A 159 5.52 10.60 8.68
CA GLY A 159 4.18 10.80 9.23
C GLY A 159 3.88 9.88 10.40
N SER A 160 4.25 8.61 10.28
CA SER A 160 4.12 7.60 11.34
C SER A 160 4.76 8.08 12.66
N ALA A 161 5.92 8.73 12.58
CA ALA A 161 6.62 9.31 13.73
C ALA A 161 5.87 10.47 14.42
N LYS A 162 4.95 11.14 13.72
CA LYS A 162 4.13 12.26 14.23
C LYS A 162 2.79 11.79 14.79
N LEU A 163 2.42 10.54 14.57
CA LEU A 163 1.11 10.00 14.91
C LEU A 163 1.18 9.04 16.11
N THR A 164 0.14 9.09 16.93
CA THR A 164 -0.04 8.17 18.06
C THR A 164 -1.07 7.11 17.68
N ARG A 165 -0.76 5.85 17.98
CA ARG A 165 -1.71 4.74 17.83
C ARG A 165 -2.81 4.85 18.89
N VAL A 166 -4.05 4.75 18.44
CA VAL A 166 -5.23 4.72 19.31
C VAL A 166 -5.88 3.35 19.21
N ASN A 167 -5.93 2.66 20.35
CA ASN A 167 -6.57 1.36 20.49
C ASN A 167 -7.94 1.50 21.18
N PRO A 168 -8.89 0.57 20.93
CA PRO A 168 -10.13 0.54 21.69
C PRO A 168 -9.86 0.20 23.16
N ASN A 169 -10.69 0.73 24.05
CA ASN A 169 -10.64 0.33 25.45
C ASN A 169 -11.34 -1.03 25.62
N ARG A 170 -10.58 -2.08 25.92
CA ARG A 170 -11.10 -3.45 26.07
C ARG A 170 -12.11 -3.60 27.22
N ALA A 171 -12.05 -2.72 28.23
CA ALA A 171 -13.00 -2.75 29.35
C ALA A 171 -14.43 -2.42 28.90
N ASP A 172 -14.58 -1.67 27.81
CA ASP A 172 -15.87 -1.19 27.30
C ASP A 172 -16.52 -2.18 26.31
N CYS A 173 -15.86 -3.31 26.01
CA CYS A 173 -16.34 -4.30 25.05
C CYS A 173 -17.32 -5.30 25.70
N SER A 174 -18.46 -5.52 25.03
CA SER A 174 -19.27 -6.72 25.25
C SER A 174 -18.49 -7.99 24.87
N LEU A 175 -18.91 -9.18 25.34
CA LEU A 175 -18.24 -10.44 25.01
C LEU A 175 -18.17 -10.70 23.50
N GLU A 176 -19.21 -10.31 22.76
CA GLU A 176 -19.26 -10.43 21.30
C GLU A 176 -18.35 -9.41 20.62
N ALA A 177 -18.36 -8.16 21.09
CA ALA A 177 -17.46 -7.11 20.61
C ALA A 177 -15.97 -7.46 20.82
N LYS A 178 -15.63 -8.18 21.90
CA LYS A 178 -14.24 -8.62 22.14
C LYS A 178 -13.70 -9.48 21.00
N LYS A 179 -14.51 -10.36 20.42
CA LYS A 179 -14.07 -11.21 19.29
C LYS A 179 -13.71 -10.37 18.06
N ASN A 180 -14.55 -9.39 17.73
CA ASN A 180 -14.31 -8.49 16.59
C ASN A 180 -13.08 -7.61 16.81
N VAL A 181 -12.92 -7.09 18.04
CA VAL A 181 -11.74 -6.33 18.43
C VAL A 181 -10.48 -7.20 18.42
N ASP A 182 -10.52 -8.43 18.92
CA ASP A 182 -9.38 -9.35 18.93
C ASP A 182 -8.94 -9.67 17.49
N LYS A 183 -9.88 -9.99 16.59
CA LYS A 183 -9.59 -10.18 15.16
C LYS A 183 -8.98 -8.92 14.54
N ALA A 184 -9.58 -7.76 14.75
CA ALA A 184 -9.07 -6.50 14.18
C ALA A 184 -7.65 -6.17 14.68
N GLN A 185 -7.41 -6.37 15.97
CA GLN A 185 -6.11 -6.10 16.59
C GLN A 185 -5.05 -7.14 16.20
N SER A 186 -5.41 -8.38 15.85
CA SER A 186 -4.44 -9.37 15.37
C SER A 186 -3.85 -9.01 14.01
N ALA A 187 -4.61 -8.28 13.16
CA ALA A 187 -4.09 -7.64 11.94
C ALA A 187 -3.41 -6.28 12.20
N GLY A 188 -3.36 -5.82 13.46
CA GLY A 188 -2.76 -4.55 13.83
C GLY A 188 -3.62 -3.33 13.48
N ILE A 189 -4.92 -3.50 13.20
CA ILE A 189 -5.81 -2.39 12.85
C ILE A 189 -5.92 -1.41 14.02
N VAL A 190 -5.69 -0.12 13.74
CA VAL A 190 -5.67 0.95 14.76
C VAL A 190 -6.36 2.22 14.27
N GLY A 191 -6.80 3.06 15.21
CA GLY A 191 -7.01 4.48 14.94
C GLY A 191 -5.69 5.25 15.04
N LEU A 192 -5.62 6.44 14.44
CA LEU A 192 -4.47 7.33 14.55
C LEU A 192 -4.90 8.68 15.11
N GLN A 193 -4.02 9.31 15.89
CA GLN A 193 -4.20 10.65 16.43
C GLN A 193 -2.95 11.50 16.22
N GLY A 194 -3.12 12.76 15.83
CA GLY A 194 -2.05 13.73 15.60
C GLY A 194 -2.22 14.45 14.27
N THR A 195 -1.17 15.14 13.85
CA THR A 195 -1.17 15.92 12.61
C THR A 195 0.08 15.60 11.80
N ILE A 196 -0.08 15.44 10.49
CA ILE A 196 1.00 15.19 9.53
C ILE A 196 1.00 16.28 8.45
N ASP A 197 2.08 16.37 7.69
CA ASP A 197 2.20 17.29 6.55
C ASP A 197 1.86 16.58 5.23
N SER A 198 1.68 17.33 4.15
CA SER A 198 1.41 16.77 2.82
C SER A 198 2.56 15.90 2.28
N SER A 199 3.78 16.05 2.81
CA SER A 199 4.95 15.25 2.46
C SER A 199 5.01 13.90 3.18
N ASP A 200 4.16 13.68 4.18
CA ASP A 200 4.19 12.53 5.08
C ASP A 200 3.30 11.36 4.61
N TRP A 201 2.67 11.50 3.45
CA TRP A 201 1.81 10.48 2.88
C TRP A 201 2.05 10.31 1.38
N ALA A 202 1.60 9.19 0.86
CA ALA A 202 1.67 8.86 -0.55
C ALA A 202 0.47 8.00 -0.96
N TYR A 203 0.25 7.89 -2.25
CA TYR A 203 -0.81 7.08 -2.83
C TYR A 203 -0.24 6.11 -3.85
N SER A 204 -0.78 4.90 -3.85
CA SER A 204 -0.60 3.90 -4.89
C SER A 204 -1.98 3.39 -5.32
N SER A 205 -2.05 2.62 -6.40
CA SER A 205 -3.25 1.87 -6.73
C SER A 205 -3.24 0.47 -6.09
N GLY A 206 -4.43 -0.09 -5.88
CA GLY A 206 -4.58 -1.49 -5.45
C GLY A 206 -4.05 -2.48 -6.49
N ILE A 207 -4.10 -2.13 -7.78
CA ILE A 207 -3.47 -2.94 -8.84
C ILE A 207 -1.96 -2.98 -8.63
N GLU A 208 -1.28 -1.85 -8.51
CA GLU A 208 0.19 -1.82 -8.28
C GLU A 208 0.57 -2.58 -7.00
N ALA A 209 -0.23 -2.46 -5.95
CA ALA A 209 -0.05 -3.24 -4.72
C ALA A 209 -0.14 -4.76 -4.98
N LYS A 210 -1.18 -5.23 -5.67
CA LYS A 210 -1.35 -6.64 -6.06
C LYS A 210 -0.16 -7.17 -6.86
N MET A 211 0.34 -6.33 -7.74
CA MET A 211 1.42 -6.62 -8.67
C MET A 211 2.78 -6.75 -7.97
N ALA A 212 3.07 -5.84 -7.05
CA ALA A 212 4.24 -5.91 -6.18
C ALA A 212 4.19 -7.19 -5.31
N MET A 213 3.02 -7.54 -4.78
CA MET A 213 2.83 -8.77 -4.00
C MET A 213 2.99 -10.06 -4.81
N LEU A 214 2.50 -10.11 -6.06
CA LEU A 214 2.72 -11.25 -6.95
C LEU A 214 4.21 -11.43 -7.28
N SER A 215 4.94 -10.32 -7.47
CA SER A 215 6.38 -10.32 -7.71
C SER A 215 7.13 -10.87 -6.49
N LEU A 216 6.75 -10.44 -5.29
CA LEU A 216 7.29 -10.95 -4.03
C LEU A 216 6.97 -12.43 -3.81
N LYS A 217 5.73 -12.88 -4.08
CA LYS A 217 5.34 -14.30 -4.03
C LYS A 217 6.22 -15.15 -4.93
N ARG A 218 6.47 -14.69 -6.16
CA ARG A 218 7.38 -15.38 -7.08
C ARG A 218 8.81 -15.42 -6.57
N ARG A 219 9.33 -14.33 -6.01
CA ARG A 219 10.67 -14.27 -5.39
C ARG A 219 10.82 -15.30 -4.25
N GLN A 220 9.75 -15.59 -3.51
CA GLN A 220 9.77 -16.60 -2.44
C GLN A 220 9.68 -18.04 -2.97
N VAL A 221 8.83 -18.29 -3.97
CA VAL A 221 8.57 -19.64 -4.51
C VAL A 221 9.62 -20.09 -5.53
N LYS A 222 10.13 -19.18 -6.36
CA LYS A 222 11.02 -19.48 -7.49
C LYS A 222 12.48 -19.11 -7.15
N TYR A 223 13.25 -20.14 -6.81
CA TYR A 223 14.73 -20.19 -6.80
C TYR A 223 15.49 -19.32 -5.76
N PRO A 224 16.15 -19.95 -4.76
CA PRO A 224 17.05 -19.26 -3.83
C PRO A 224 18.19 -18.48 -4.50
N SER A 225 18.60 -18.89 -5.70
CA SER A 225 19.72 -18.31 -6.47
C SER A 225 19.37 -17.10 -7.34
N THR A 226 18.08 -16.75 -7.50
CA THR A 226 17.64 -15.58 -8.29
C THR A 226 16.83 -14.57 -7.46
N LYS A 227 16.91 -14.66 -6.13
CA LYS A 227 16.22 -13.73 -5.21
C LYS A 227 16.49 -12.26 -5.53
N GLU A 228 17.66 -11.94 -6.09
CA GLU A 228 18.10 -10.56 -6.31
C GLU A 228 17.48 -9.89 -7.54
N THR A 229 16.93 -10.66 -8.50
CA THR A 229 16.44 -10.10 -9.77
C THR A 229 14.95 -9.78 -9.79
N GLU A 230 14.16 -10.35 -8.87
CA GLU A 230 12.70 -10.11 -8.84
C GLU A 230 12.39 -8.84 -8.00
N PRO A 231 11.63 -7.88 -8.55
CA PRO A 231 11.22 -6.67 -7.84
C PRO A 231 10.48 -6.99 -6.54
N ALA A 232 10.88 -6.32 -5.46
CA ALA A 232 10.26 -6.41 -4.14
C ALA A 232 10.02 -4.99 -3.62
N TRP A 233 9.39 -4.16 -4.42
CA TRP A 233 9.09 -2.77 -4.09
C TRP A 233 7.78 -2.34 -4.73
N LEU A 234 7.23 -1.25 -4.22
CA LEU A 234 6.05 -0.57 -4.73
C LEU A 234 6.39 0.92 -4.93
N LEU A 235 5.95 1.51 -6.04
CA LEU A 235 6.02 2.96 -6.22
C LEU A 235 4.75 3.61 -5.68
N ALA A 236 4.91 4.73 -4.99
CA ALA A 236 3.81 5.59 -4.57
C ALA A 236 4.13 7.05 -4.86
N GLU A 237 3.08 7.86 -5.04
CA GLU A 237 3.16 9.28 -5.35
C GLU A 237 2.76 10.10 -4.12
N LYS A 238 3.65 10.99 -3.67
CA LYS A 238 3.37 11.96 -2.61
C LYS A 238 2.46 13.07 -3.13
N ALA A 239 1.84 13.84 -2.23
CA ALA A 239 0.95 14.93 -2.61
C ALA A 239 1.67 16.09 -3.35
N ASP A 240 2.99 16.20 -3.24
CA ASP A 240 3.82 17.15 -3.98
C ASP A 240 4.24 16.64 -5.38
N GLY A 241 3.80 15.44 -5.77
CA GLY A 241 4.13 14.79 -7.03
C GLY A 241 5.46 14.01 -7.03
N ASN A 242 6.21 14.02 -5.93
CA ASN A 242 7.43 13.23 -5.81
C ASN A 242 7.12 11.75 -5.62
N CYS A 243 7.96 10.88 -6.18
CA CYS A 243 7.84 9.45 -6.01
C CYS A 243 8.59 8.96 -4.77
N VAL A 244 8.01 7.96 -4.10
CA VAL A 244 8.63 7.21 -3.02
C VAL A 244 8.59 5.73 -3.37
N VAL A 245 9.70 5.05 -3.12
CA VAL A 245 9.82 3.60 -3.27
C VAL A 245 9.57 2.98 -1.91
N ILE A 246 8.55 2.14 -1.83
CA ILE A 246 8.27 1.32 -0.66
C ILE A 246 9.00 -0.01 -0.83
N ASP A 247 10.02 -0.25 -0.01
CA ASP A 247 10.77 -1.51 0.04
C ASP A 247 9.93 -2.60 0.73
N LEU A 248 9.65 -3.68 -0.01
CA LEU A 248 8.92 -4.86 0.43
C LEU A 248 9.85 -6.07 0.70
N THR A 249 11.17 -5.90 0.72
CA THR A 249 12.12 -7.02 0.86
C THR A 249 12.01 -7.74 2.21
N ASN A 250 11.72 -6.99 3.29
CA ASN A 250 11.53 -7.51 4.65
C ASN A 250 10.05 -7.45 5.10
N PHE A 251 9.14 -7.49 4.14
CA PHE A 251 7.71 -7.25 4.30
C PHE A 251 6.93 -8.39 4.99
N VAL A 252 7.60 -9.50 5.28
CA VAL A 252 6.94 -10.80 5.43
C VAL A 252 7.12 -11.38 6.82
N ASP A 253 5.98 -11.63 7.48
CA ASP A 253 5.88 -12.53 8.63
C ASP A 253 5.49 -13.98 8.24
N PHE A 254 4.99 -14.22 7.01
CA PHE A 254 4.47 -15.53 6.56
C PHE A 254 4.70 -15.85 5.06
N THR A 255 4.93 -17.11 4.72
CA THR A 255 5.02 -17.59 3.32
C THR A 255 3.71 -17.40 2.54
N PHE A 256 3.79 -17.22 1.23
CA PHE A 256 2.63 -17.08 0.32
C PHE A 256 2.24 -18.35 -0.42
#